data_AF-A0A8S3SAY0-F1
#
_entry.id   AF-A0A8S3SAY0-F1
#
_cell.length_a   1.000
_cell.length_b   1.000
_cell.length_c   1.000
_cell.angle_alpha   90.00
_cell.angle_beta   90.00
_cell.angle_gamma   90.00
#
_symmetry.space_group_name_H-M   'P 1'
#
loop_
_entity.id
_entity.type
_entity.pdbx_description
1 polymer ?
#
loop_
_entity_poly.entity_id
_entity_poly.type
_entity_poly.pdbx_seq_one_letter_code
_entity_poly.pdbx_strand_id
1 'polypeptide(L)'
;MSKLVAAVTQIYNVKHYFTSSYHPQTNSVAERTNKTVIQCLKTIVDENQSNWAELLPGILMAFRMSPSASSEFSPYHLLFGKEMNLPVDTTLLPKTDLNKNLKFHIENILDCLKIAKRCATDNLQYSQERQKSHYDKNTALPQFEIQDLVLMHTIPKFQLDSLLSFIGKQWSILHCCKRT
;
A
#
# COMPACT_ATOMS: atom_id res chain seq x y z
N MET A 1 0.06 -22.64 -2.60
CA MET A 1 -0.52 -21.92 -3.75
C MET A 1 -1.38 -22.91 -4.54
N SER A 2 -2.55 -22.49 -5.04
CA SER A 2 -3.35 -23.35 -5.94
C SER A 2 -2.60 -23.58 -7.25
N LYS A 3 -2.68 -24.79 -7.82
CA LYS A 3 -2.03 -25.16 -9.09
C LYS A 3 -2.45 -24.24 -10.24
N LEU A 4 -3.71 -23.77 -10.22
CA LEU A 4 -4.25 -22.85 -11.21
C LEU A 4 -3.51 -21.51 -11.20
N VAL A 5 -3.31 -20.93 -10.02
CA VAL A 5 -2.65 -19.62 -9.89
C VAL A 5 -1.19 -19.72 -10.38
N ALA A 6 -0.50 -20.82 -10.07
CA ALA A 6 0.86 -21.04 -10.55
C ALA A 6 0.93 -21.08 -12.09
N ALA A 7 0.04 -21.84 -12.73
CA ALA A 7 -0.02 -21.93 -14.20
C ALA A 7 -0.30 -20.57 -14.85
N VAL A 8 -1.26 -19.81 -14.32
CA VAL A 8 -1.58 -18.47 -14.81
C VAL A 8 -0.38 -17.53 -14.68
N THR A 9 0.30 -17.51 -13.53
CA THR A 9 1.47 -16.64 -13.34
C THR A 9 2.61 -16.98 -14.29
N GLN A 10 2.80 -18.25 -14.65
CA GLN A 10 3.80 -18.67 -15.62
C GLN A 10 3.45 -18.20 -17.04
N ILE A 11 2.19 -18.31 -17.45
CA ILE A 11 1.71 -17.87 -18.78
C ILE A 11 1.96 -16.37 -18.97
N TYR A 12 1.66 -15.56 -17.96
CA TYR A 12 1.82 -14.11 -18.02
C TYR A 12 3.23 -13.60 -17.63
N ASN A 13 4.19 -14.52 -17.39
CA ASN A 13 5.54 -14.19 -16.92
C ASN A 13 5.55 -13.27 -15.68
N VAL A 14 4.62 -13.50 -14.75
CA VAL A 14 4.47 -12.73 -13.51
C VAL A 14 5.21 -13.44 -12.39
N LYS A 15 6.15 -12.73 -11.74
CA LYS A 15 6.81 -13.22 -10.54
C LYS A 15 5.97 -12.93 -9.32
N HIS A 16 5.45 -13.99 -8.69
CA HIS A 16 4.65 -13.89 -7.47
C HIS A 16 5.56 -13.84 -6.23
N TYR A 17 5.36 -12.83 -5.38
CA TYR A 17 6.06 -12.70 -4.10
C TYR A 17 5.12 -13.00 -2.94
N PHE A 18 5.59 -13.78 -1.98
CA PHE A 18 4.84 -14.06 -0.75
C PHE A 18 5.28 -13.13 0.37
N THR A 19 4.31 -12.62 1.12
CA THR A 19 4.57 -12.01 2.42
C THR A 19 4.70 -13.11 3.47
N SER A 20 5.45 -12.84 4.55
CA SER A 20 5.48 -13.76 5.68
C SER A 20 4.11 -13.82 6.34
N SER A 21 3.71 -15.02 6.76
CA SER A 21 2.44 -15.24 7.45
C SER A 21 2.35 -14.34 8.68
N TYR A 22 1.17 -13.74 8.89
CA TYR A 22 0.89 -12.83 10.02
C TYR A 22 1.82 -11.62 10.12
N HIS A 23 2.46 -11.21 9.02
CA HIS A 23 3.27 -10.00 8.97
C HIS A 23 2.63 -8.97 8.01
N PRO A 24 1.53 -8.31 8.44
CA PRO A 24 0.80 -7.34 7.62
C PRO A 24 1.68 -6.16 7.17
N GLN A 25 2.73 -5.87 7.94
CA GLN A 25 3.68 -4.79 7.66
C GLN A 25 4.33 -4.89 6.27
N THR A 26 4.53 -6.10 5.73
CA THR A 26 5.12 -6.29 4.40
C THR A 26 4.21 -5.82 3.27
N ASN A 27 2.88 -5.83 3.45
CA ASN A 27 1.92 -5.36 2.45
C ASN A 27 1.19 -4.08 2.88
N SER A 28 1.85 -3.26 3.68
CA SER A 28 1.26 -2.07 4.33
C SER A 28 0.64 -1.06 3.37
N VAL A 29 1.16 -0.94 2.14
CA VAL A 29 0.61 -0.04 1.12
C VAL A 29 -0.78 -0.51 0.69
N ALA A 30 -0.94 -1.79 0.31
CA ALA A 30 -2.22 -2.34 -0.10
C ALA A 30 -3.24 -2.34 1.04
N GLU A 31 -2.79 -2.61 2.26
CA GLU A 31 -3.65 -2.54 3.44
C GLU A 31 -4.16 -1.12 3.69
N ARG A 32 -3.30 -0.11 3.54
CA ARG A 32 -3.70 1.30 3.68
C ARG A 32 -4.68 1.71 2.59
N THR A 33 -4.46 1.33 1.34
CA THR A 33 -5.40 1.64 0.25
C THR A 33 -6.75 0.98 0.48
N ASN A 34 -6.75 -0.31 0.88
CA ASN A 34 -7.98 -1.03 1.18
C ASN A 34 -8.72 -0.39 2.36
N LYS A 35 -8.01 0.03 3.41
CA LYS A 35 -8.60 0.76 4.54
C LYS A 35 -9.30 2.04 4.09
N THR A 36 -8.66 2.85 3.23
CA THR A 36 -9.26 4.08 2.71
C THR A 36 -10.51 3.79 1.88
N VAL A 37 -10.45 2.81 0.98
CA VAL A 37 -11.60 2.43 0.14
C VAL A 37 -12.78 1.95 1.01
N ILE A 38 -12.51 1.09 2.00
CA ILE A 38 -13.52 0.60 2.94
C ILE A 38 -14.10 1.77 3.75
N GLN A 39 -13.27 2.72 4.18
CA GLN A 39 -13.74 3.88 4.93
C GLN A 39 -14.69 4.73 4.09
N CYS A 40 -14.37 4.99 2.82
CA CYS A 40 -15.24 5.70 1.90
C CYS A 40 -16.56 4.95 1.67
N LEU A 41 -16.49 3.62 1.47
CA LEU A 41 -17.68 2.78 1.31
C LEU A 41 -18.60 2.87 2.53
N LYS A 42 -18.07 2.79 3.75
CA LYS A 42 -18.85 2.89 4.99
C LYS A 42 -19.66 4.18 5.11
N THR A 43 -19.21 5.26 4.50
CA THR A 43 -19.90 6.56 4.53
C THR A 43 -21.00 6.73 3.47
N ILE A 44 -20.95 5.98 2.37
CA ILE A 44 -21.79 6.26 1.18
C ILE A 44 -22.70 5.06 0.86
N VAL A 45 -22.37 3.86 1.36
CA VAL A 45 -23.17 2.67 1.13
C VAL A 45 -24.53 2.78 1.82
N ASP A 46 -25.55 2.24 1.18
CA ASP A 46 -26.91 2.21 1.69
C ASP A 46 -27.02 1.31 2.94
N GLU A 47 -28.09 1.46 3.73
CA GLU A 47 -28.28 0.68 4.97
C GLU A 47 -28.23 -0.84 4.74
N ASN A 48 -28.76 -1.28 3.60
CA ASN A 48 -28.79 -2.68 3.18
C ASN A 48 -27.49 -3.18 2.53
N GLN A 49 -26.48 -2.32 2.38
CA GLN A 49 -25.18 -2.62 1.77
C GLN A 49 -25.26 -3.28 0.38
N SER A 50 -26.30 -3.02 -0.39
CA SER A 50 -26.52 -3.66 -1.70
C SER A 50 -25.85 -2.93 -2.86
N ASN A 51 -25.61 -1.62 -2.73
CA ASN A 51 -25.13 -0.76 -3.82
C ASN A 51 -23.61 -0.52 -3.83
N TRP A 52 -22.83 -1.18 -2.95
CA TRP A 52 -21.39 -0.92 -2.81
C TRP A 52 -20.61 -1.09 -4.12
N ALA A 53 -21.00 -2.05 -4.95
CA ALA A 53 -20.33 -2.36 -6.22
C ALA A 53 -20.50 -1.22 -7.24
N GLU A 54 -21.65 -0.55 -7.24
CA GLU A 54 -21.96 0.58 -8.12
C GLU A 54 -21.22 1.86 -7.68
N LEU A 55 -20.99 2.01 -6.37
CA LEU A 55 -20.26 3.15 -5.79
C LEU A 55 -18.74 3.02 -5.95
N LEU A 56 -18.22 1.80 -6.07
CA LEU A 56 -16.79 1.53 -6.09
C LEU A 56 -16.01 2.29 -7.18
N PRO A 57 -16.48 2.38 -8.45
CA PRO A 57 -15.79 3.16 -9.48
C PRO A 57 -15.62 4.64 -9.11
N GLY A 58 -16.64 5.27 -8.50
CA GLY A 58 -16.59 6.65 -8.05
C GLY A 58 -15.57 6.86 -6.93
N ILE A 59 -15.52 5.94 -5.97
CA ILE A 59 -14.54 5.97 -4.88
C ILE A 59 -13.12 5.79 -5.42
N LEU A 60 -12.91 4.86 -6.34
CA LEU A 60 -11.61 4.63 -6.98
C LEU A 60 -11.17 5.83 -7.83
N MET A 61 -12.11 6.51 -8.49
CA MET A 61 -11.83 7.76 -9.21
C MET A 61 -11.35 8.84 -8.24
N ALA A 62 -12.09 9.07 -7.14
CA ALA A 62 -11.73 10.01 -6.09
C ALA A 62 -10.34 9.70 -5.48
N PHE A 63 -10.05 8.42 -5.25
CA PHE A 63 -8.74 7.99 -4.77
C PHE A 63 -7.61 8.29 -5.78
N ARG A 64 -7.85 8.05 -7.07
CA ARG A 64 -6.84 8.27 -8.13
C ARG A 64 -6.56 9.75 -8.38
N MET A 65 -7.53 10.63 -8.19
CA MET A 65 -7.38 12.08 -8.36
C MET A 65 -6.81 12.78 -7.10
N SER A 66 -7.02 12.21 -5.92
CA SER A 66 -6.61 12.86 -4.67
C SER A 66 -5.10 12.69 -4.44
N PRO A 67 -4.36 13.78 -4.13
CA PRO A 67 -2.97 13.66 -3.74
C PRO A 67 -2.83 12.96 -2.38
N SER A 68 -1.84 12.08 -2.27
CA SER A 68 -1.50 11.46 -0.98
C SER A 68 -0.59 12.38 -0.18
N ALA A 69 -0.80 12.49 1.14
CA ALA A 69 0.01 13.36 2.00
C ALA A 69 1.52 13.00 2.01
N SER A 70 1.88 11.75 1.72
CA SER A 70 3.29 11.33 1.69
C SER A 70 3.96 11.57 0.35
N SER A 71 3.23 11.48 -0.77
CA SER A 71 3.79 11.72 -2.10
C SER A 71 3.56 13.15 -2.59
N GLU A 72 2.56 13.86 -2.06
CA GLU A 72 2.03 15.16 -2.52
C GLU A 72 1.41 15.15 -3.93
N PHE A 73 1.65 14.11 -4.72
CA PHE A 73 1.04 13.88 -6.03
C PHE A 73 -0.12 12.88 -5.98
N SER A 74 -1.06 13.02 -6.92
CA SER A 74 -2.14 12.05 -7.15
C SER A 74 -1.61 10.80 -7.88
N PRO A 75 -2.16 9.60 -7.61
CA PRO A 75 -1.78 8.39 -8.33
C PRO A 75 -1.94 8.52 -9.86
N TYR A 76 -2.97 9.23 -10.31
CA TYR A 76 -3.20 9.46 -11.73
C TYR A 76 -2.11 10.35 -12.34
N HIS A 77 -1.71 11.42 -11.65
CA HIS A 77 -0.62 12.29 -12.10
C HIS A 77 0.70 11.51 -12.25
N LEU A 78 1.04 10.65 -11.29
CA LEU A 78 2.28 9.85 -11.35
C LEU A 78 2.27 8.76 -12.43
N LEU A 79 1.09 8.39 -12.93
CA LEU A 79 0.94 7.42 -14.01
C LEU A 79 0.97 8.09 -15.40
N PHE A 80 0.24 9.19 -15.55
CA PHE A 80 -0.01 9.82 -16.87
C PHE A 80 0.69 11.16 -17.09
N GLY A 81 1.25 11.78 -16.04
CA GLY A 81 1.96 13.07 -16.13
C GLY A 81 1.04 14.27 -16.31
N LYS A 82 -0.26 14.10 -16.03
CA LYS A 82 -1.27 15.16 -16.07
C LYS A 82 -2.35 14.90 -15.03
N GLU A 83 -3.11 15.93 -14.70
CA GLU A 83 -4.28 15.78 -13.84
C GLU A 83 -5.40 14.99 -14.51
N MET A 84 -6.21 14.34 -13.68
CA MET A 84 -7.39 13.60 -14.12
C MET A 84 -8.48 14.60 -14.51
N ASN A 85 -9.01 14.48 -15.72
CA ASN A 85 -10.16 15.27 -16.14
C ASN A 85 -11.44 14.62 -15.61
N LEU A 86 -12.23 15.37 -14.85
CA LEU A 86 -13.56 14.96 -14.41
C LEU A 86 -14.60 15.28 -15.49
N PRO A 87 -15.79 14.64 -15.44
CA PRO A 87 -16.89 15.00 -16.34
C PRO A 87 -17.23 16.50 -16.30
N VAL A 88 -17.18 17.13 -15.12
CA VAL A 88 -17.40 18.58 -14.97
C VAL A 88 -16.35 19.39 -15.72
N ASP A 89 -15.09 18.96 -15.71
CA ASP A 89 -13.99 19.66 -16.38
C ASP A 89 -14.17 19.69 -17.90
N THR A 90 -14.83 18.69 -18.48
CA THR A 90 -15.10 18.68 -19.94
C THR A 90 -16.01 19.80 -20.40
N THR A 91 -16.86 20.32 -19.49
CA THR A 91 -17.75 21.46 -19.77
C THR A 91 -17.09 22.81 -19.45
N LEU A 92 -16.17 22.84 -18.48
CA LEU A 92 -15.55 24.07 -17.98
C LEU A 92 -14.22 24.42 -18.66
N LEU A 93 -13.46 23.41 -19.08
CA LEU A 93 -12.14 23.63 -19.65
C LEU A 93 -12.23 23.91 -21.15
N PRO A 94 -11.51 24.92 -21.67
CA PRO A 94 -11.43 25.15 -23.09
C PRO A 94 -10.79 23.94 -23.78
N LYS A 95 -11.36 23.52 -24.90
CA LYS A 95 -10.79 22.44 -25.72
C LYS A 95 -9.43 22.90 -26.24
N THR A 96 -8.36 22.32 -25.71
CA THR A 96 -7.00 22.63 -26.17
C THR A 96 -6.83 22.12 -27.60
N ASP A 97 -6.49 23.00 -28.54
CA ASP A 97 -6.05 22.59 -29.87
C ASP A 97 -4.70 21.87 -29.75
N LEU A 98 -4.74 20.53 -29.65
CA LEU A 98 -3.57 19.64 -29.62
C LEU A 98 -2.68 19.73 -30.88
N ASN A 99 -3.11 20.52 -31.87
CA ASN A 99 -2.56 20.55 -33.22
C ASN A 99 -1.29 21.39 -33.38
N LYS A 100 -0.92 22.25 -32.42
CA LYS A 100 0.18 23.21 -32.66
C LYS A 100 1.60 22.69 -32.42
N ASN A 101 1.79 21.49 -31.84
CA ASN A 101 3.01 20.66 -31.92
C ASN A 101 2.90 19.46 -30.96
N LEU A 102 2.28 18.37 -31.40
CA LEU A 102 2.07 17.16 -30.59
C LEU A 102 3.39 16.62 -30.00
N LYS A 103 4.49 16.67 -30.76
CA LYS A 103 5.81 16.21 -30.31
C LYS A 103 6.30 16.97 -29.09
N PHE A 104 6.26 18.30 -29.15
CA PHE A 104 6.67 19.17 -28.03
C PHE A 104 5.79 18.96 -26.79
N HIS A 105 4.48 18.74 -27.00
CA HIS A 105 3.56 18.45 -25.90
C HIS A 105 3.90 17.12 -25.19
N ILE A 106 4.18 16.06 -25.95
CA ILE A 106 4.58 14.77 -25.38
C ILE A 106 5.92 14.89 -24.63
N GLU A 107 6.90 15.56 -25.22
CA GLU A 107 8.21 15.79 -24.58
C GLU A 107 8.04 16.52 -23.24
N ASN A 108 7.24 17.58 -23.19
CA ASN A 108 6.94 18.30 -21.96
C ASN A 108 6.27 17.42 -20.90
N ILE A 109 5.27 16.61 -21.28
CA ILE A 109 4.61 15.69 -20.34
C ILE A 109 5.61 14.69 -19.77
N LEU A 110 6.48 14.13 -20.60
CA LEU A 110 7.48 13.16 -20.16
C LEU A 110 8.50 13.80 -19.21
N ASP A 111 8.93 15.03 -19.47
CA ASP A 111 9.86 15.73 -18.60
C ASP A 111 9.22 16.16 -17.27
N CYS A 112 7.99 16.67 -17.31
CA CYS A 112 7.20 16.91 -16.11
C CYS A 112 7.00 15.63 -15.29
N LEU A 113 6.69 14.50 -15.94
CA LEU A 113 6.50 13.21 -15.28
C LEU A 113 7.77 12.74 -14.59
N LYS A 114 8.95 12.90 -15.22
CA LYS A 114 10.24 12.55 -14.61
C LYS A 114 10.48 13.38 -13.34
N ILE A 115 10.23 14.69 -13.41
CA ILE A 115 10.39 15.59 -12.27
C ILE A 115 9.41 15.22 -11.16
N ALA A 116 8.13 15.04 -11.49
CA ALA A 116 7.08 14.67 -10.53
C ALA A 116 7.39 13.34 -9.83
N LYS A 117 7.86 12.33 -10.58
CA LYS A 117 8.27 11.05 -9.99
C LYS A 117 9.46 11.20 -9.04
N ARG A 118 10.47 12.01 -9.40
CA ARG A 118 11.62 12.30 -8.52
C ARG A 118 11.17 13.00 -7.24
N CYS A 119 10.37 14.05 -7.36
CA CYS A 119 9.84 14.76 -6.19
C CYS A 119 8.99 13.81 -5.32
N ALA A 120 8.16 12.96 -5.92
CA ALA A 120 7.36 11.98 -5.19
C ALA A 120 8.24 10.96 -4.44
N THR A 121 9.33 10.48 -5.03
CA THR A 121 10.26 9.57 -4.35
C THR A 121 10.96 10.25 -3.18
N ASP A 122 11.40 11.49 -3.36
CA ASP A 122 12.08 12.27 -2.33
C ASP A 122 11.13 12.56 -1.16
N ASN A 123 9.88 12.97 -1.46
CA ASN A 123 8.82 13.21 -0.48
C ASN A 123 8.48 11.92 0.30
N LEU A 124 8.37 10.79 -0.40
CA LEU A 124 8.12 9.49 0.23
C LEU A 124 9.26 9.10 1.17
N GLN A 125 10.52 9.27 0.74
CA GLN A 125 11.68 8.98 1.58
C GLN A 125 11.68 9.87 2.83
N TYR A 126 11.50 11.17 2.66
CA TYR A 126 11.39 12.11 3.79
C TYR A 126 10.26 11.74 4.75
N SER A 127 9.08 11.38 4.21
CA SER A 127 7.92 10.94 5.00
C SER A 127 8.21 9.64 5.77
N GLN A 128 8.93 8.71 5.16
CA GLN A 128 9.35 7.45 5.79
C GLN A 128 10.37 7.68 6.90
N GLU A 129 11.39 8.50 6.65
CA GLU A 129 12.41 8.86 7.66
C GLU A 129 11.76 9.53 8.86
N ARG A 130 10.86 10.49 8.63
CA ARG A 130 10.10 11.14 9.69
C ARG A 130 9.26 10.13 10.48
N GLN A 131 8.52 9.25 9.80
CA GLN A 131 7.73 8.21 10.47
C GLN A 131 8.61 7.27 11.30
N LYS A 132 9.78 6.88 10.78
CA LYS A 132 10.76 6.07 11.50
C LYS A 132 11.26 6.78 12.74
N SER A 133 11.70 8.04 12.65
CA SER A 133 12.14 8.81 13.82
C SER A 133 11.03 8.94 14.86
N HIS A 134 9.77 9.11 14.45
CA HIS A 134 8.65 9.14 15.39
C HIS A 134 8.37 7.80 16.07
N TYR A 135 8.50 6.69 15.34
CA TYR A 135 8.36 5.34 15.89
C TYR A 135 9.50 5.00 16.87
N ASP A 136 10.73 5.38 16.51
CA ASP A 136 11.93 5.08 17.30
C ASP A 136 12.03 5.94 18.59
N LYS A 137 11.37 7.11 18.66
CA LYS A 137 11.43 8.04 19.82
C LYS A 137 11.17 7.40 21.18
N ASN A 138 10.22 6.47 21.25
CA ASN A 138 9.84 5.78 22.49
C ASN A 138 10.35 4.33 22.55
N THR A 139 11.16 3.93 21.57
CA THR A 139 11.67 2.57 21.47
C THR A 139 13.03 2.51 22.17
N ALA A 140 13.03 2.07 23.43
CA ALA A 140 14.27 1.67 24.07
C ALA A 140 14.77 0.39 23.39
N LEU A 141 15.99 0.42 22.82
CA LEU A 141 16.64 -0.79 22.36
C LEU A 141 16.99 -1.62 23.60
N PRO A 142 16.37 -2.79 23.82
CA PRO A 142 16.70 -3.60 24.97
C PRO A 142 18.13 -4.12 24.82
N GLN A 143 18.97 -3.86 25.83
CA GLN A 143 20.27 -4.50 25.97
C GLN A 143 20.05 -5.85 26.63
N PHE A 144 20.44 -6.92 25.96
CA PHE A 144 20.35 -8.28 26.48
C PHE A 144 21.75 -8.83 26.70
N GLU A 145 21.99 -9.40 27.88
CA GLU A 145 23.16 -10.22 28.13
C GLU A 145 22.88 -11.68 27.77
N ILE A 146 23.95 -12.44 27.52
CA ILE A 146 23.84 -13.88 27.28
C ILE A 146 23.28 -14.50 28.57
N GLN A 147 22.24 -15.34 28.46
CA GLN A 147 21.43 -15.91 29.54
C GLN A 147 20.20 -15.11 29.99
N ASP A 148 19.97 -13.89 29.49
CA ASP A 148 18.73 -13.17 29.79
C ASP A 148 17.49 -13.91 29.27
N LEU A 149 16.43 -13.93 30.09
CA LEU A 149 15.15 -14.51 29.73
C LEU A 149 14.41 -13.55 28.79
N VAL A 150 14.27 -13.94 27.53
CA VAL A 150 13.54 -13.19 26.52
C VAL A 150 12.23 -13.89 26.17
N LEU A 151 11.18 -13.09 26.04
CA LEU A 151 9.88 -13.57 25.59
C LEU A 151 9.93 -13.82 24.09
N MET A 152 9.88 -15.09 23.68
CA MET A 152 9.73 -15.46 22.28
C MET A 152 8.25 -15.61 21.95
N HIS A 153 7.76 -14.76 21.06
CA HIS A 153 6.47 -14.97 20.43
C HIS A 153 6.61 -16.06 19.37
N THR A 154 6.26 -17.30 19.71
CA THR A 154 6.16 -18.38 18.71
C THR A 154 4.75 -18.40 18.13
N ILE A 155 4.64 -18.21 16.82
CA ILE A 155 3.36 -18.42 16.13
C ILE A 155 3.25 -19.94 15.96
N PRO A 156 2.20 -20.60 16.49
CA PRO A 156 2.03 -22.03 16.30
C PRO A 156 1.98 -22.31 14.80
N LYS A 157 2.88 -23.17 14.32
CA LYS A 157 2.79 -23.70 12.95
C LYS A 157 1.47 -24.46 12.89
N PHE A 158 0.59 -24.06 11.98
CA PHE A 158 -0.71 -24.68 11.78
C PHE A 158 -0.53 -26.20 11.54
N GLN A 159 -0.74 -27.00 12.59
CA GLN A 159 -0.89 -28.45 12.54
C GLN A 159 -2.34 -28.74 12.85
N LEU A 160 -2.99 -29.49 11.97
CA LEU A 160 -4.44 -29.61 11.86
C LEU A 160 -5.10 -30.47 12.96
N ASP A 161 -4.36 -30.91 13.98
CA ASP A 161 -4.81 -32.01 14.86
C ASP A 161 -5.27 -31.60 16.27
N SER A 162 -5.43 -30.31 16.59
CA SER A 162 -6.04 -29.92 17.86
C SER A 162 -6.72 -28.56 17.80
N LEU A 163 -8.04 -28.59 17.59
CA LEU A 163 -8.91 -27.40 17.59
C LEU A 163 -9.23 -26.87 19.01
N LEU A 164 -8.67 -27.46 20.08
CA LEU A 164 -9.00 -27.10 21.45
C LEU A 164 -7.91 -26.33 22.21
N SER A 165 -6.74 -26.06 21.60
CA SER A 165 -5.67 -25.25 22.24
C SER A 165 -5.57 -23.81 21.69
N PHE A 166 -6.52 -23.35 20.88
CA PHE A 166 -6.32 -22.21 19.97
C PHE A 166 -6.58 -20.80 20.54
N ILE A 167 -6.85 -20.63 21.85
CA ILE A 167 -7.24 -19.31 22.41
C ILE A 167 -6.11 -18.61 23.21
N GLY A 168 -4.92 -19.21 23.33
CA GLY A 168 -3.80 -18.60 24.06
C GLY A 168 -2.67 -18.12 23.15
N LYS A 169 -2.27 -16.83 23.24
CA LYS A 169 -0.94 -16.41 22.79
C LYS A 169 0.10 -17.22 23.58
N GLN A 170 0.75 -18.20 22.96
CA GLN A 170 1.83 -18.95 23.61
C GLN A 170 3.11 -18.12 23.57
N TRP A 171 3.45 -17.53 24.72
CA TRP A 171 4.73 -16.91 24.96
C TRP A 171 5.65 -17.95 25.60
N SER A 172 6.77 -18.24 24.96
CA SER A 172 7.80 -19.14 25.48
C SER A 172 8.96 -18.31 26.00
N ILE A 173 9.46 -18.62 27.19
CA ILE A 173 10.67 -17.98 27.71
C ILE A 173 11.87 -18.71 27.11
N LEU A 174 12.77 -17.99 26.45
CA LEU A 174 14.05 -18.51 25.96
C LEU A 174 15.21 -17.74 26.57
N HIS A 175 16.35 -18.40 26.70
CA HIS A 175 17.60 -17.71 27.02
C HIS A 175 18.17 -17.04 25.77
N CYS A 176 18.59 -15.78 25.92
CA CYS A 176 19.33 -15.05 24.91
C CYS A 176 20.65 -15.79 24.60
N CYS A 177 20.78 -16.30 23.37
CA CYS A 177 21.96 -17.01 22.89
C CYS A 177 22.53 -16.28 21.67
N LYS A 178 23.82 -15.93 21.69
CA LYS A 178 24.50 -15.31 20.53
C LYS A 178 24.49 -16.29 19.37
N ARG A 179 23.78 -15.94 18.30
CA ARG A 179 23.85 -16.64 17.01
C ARG A 179 25.18 -16.25 16.37
N THR A 180 26.18 -17.15 16.41
CA THR A 180 27.40 -17.09 15.57
C THR A 180 27.05 -17.36 14.12
#